data_AF-A0A2S6A5G3-F1
#
_entry.id   AF-A0A2S6A5G3-F1
#
_cell.length_a   1.000
_cell.length_b   1.000
_cell.length_c   1.000
_cell.angle_alpha   90.00
_cell.angle_beta   90.00
_cell.angle_gamma   90.00
#
_symmetry.space_group_name_H-M   'P 1'
#
loop_
_entity.id
_entity.type
_entity.pdbx_description
1 polymer ?
#
loop_
_entity_poly.entity_id
_entity_poly.type
_entity_poly.pdbx_seq_one_letter_code
_entity_poly.pdbx_strand_id
1 'polypeptide(L)'
;MNIARRVKHLLVAASAAALLAGPLTTTATAADGPAPLYNSAQENFVNGNDAAGLADLRSLLDATPDDAQALALQGIWSDYTGDLLTREAAFNRLAAIDPGMAQGARNLIGAIGAAVGTLPNPLPALVGPQTGIVVLGYGLLPDGSLRPELVNRLTAAWLQAIAAPMSPIVVTGGNPQNGVPEAAAMAGWLIGHGIPASRVLVEDRATSTVQNALFSTRMLQDAGATSAVVVTSPNHIRRAVADFIVAGTRVVGAMTSLDQLVSQLPPPSKAAQRGIYLDATRTFLLPSAR
;
A
#
# COMPACT_ATOMS: atom_id res chain seq x y z
N MET A 1 -36.99 -44.91 45.08
CA MET A 1 -38.44 -44.80 44.85
C MET A 1 -39.17 -44.95 46.19
N ASN A 2 -39.44 -43.83 46.87
CA ASN A 2 -40.50 -43.58 47.87
C ASN A 2 -40.17 -42.25 48.57
N ILE A 3 -40.89 -41.18 48.27
CA ILE A 3 -42.09 -40.66 48.95
C ILE A 3 -41.73 -39.33 49.62
N ALA A 4 -42.60 -38.37 49.36
CA ALA A 4 -42.48 -36.95 49.64
C ALA A 4 -42.91 -36.54 51.07
N ARG A 5 -42.75 -35.22 51.29
CA ARG A 5 -43.47 -34.28 52.18
C ARG A 5 -42.81 -33.96 53.53
N ARG A 6 -42.53 -32.67 53.75
CA ARG A 6 -43.46 -31.70 54.39
C ARG A 6 -42.91 -30.25 54.28
N VAL A 7 -43.61 -29.32 53.62
CA VAL A 7 -44.62 -28.32 54.09
C VAL A 7 -44.03 -27.19 54.97
N LYS A 8 -44.13 -25.91 54.53
CA LYS A 8 -45.01 -24.84 55.09
C LYS A 8 -44.68 -23.40 54.62
N HIS A 9 -45.64 -22.84 53.88
CA HIS A 9 -46.22 -21.48 53.88
C HIS A 9 -45.39 -20.21 54.19
N LEU A 10 -45.34 -19.35 53.15
CA LEU A 10 -45.86 -17.98 53.07
C LEU A 10 -45.81 -17.09 54.33
N LEU A 11 -45.07 -15.97 54.22
CA LEU A 11 -45.48 -14.65 54.72
C LEU A 11 -44.89 -13.57 53.81
N VAL A 12 -45.78 -12.78 53.22
CA VAL A 12 -45.50 -11.57 52.44
C VAL A 12 -45.25 -10.43 53.42
N ALA A 13 -44.17 -9.69 53.22
CA ALA A 13 -43.99 -8.36 53.78
C ALA A 13 -43.45 -7.44 52.68
N ALA A 14 -44.33 -6.60 52.15
CA ALA A 14 -43.96 -5.46 51.34
C ALA A 14 -43.46 -4.35 52.27
N SER A 15 -42.32 -3.75 51.95
CA SER A 15 -41.87 -2.52 52.58
C SER A 15 -41.21 -1.66 51.51
N ALA A 16 -41.89 -0.57 51.17
CA ALA A 16 -41.41 0.49 50.32
C ALA A 16 -40.27 1.22 51.02
N ALA A 17 -39.14 1.42 50.33
CA ALA A 17 -38.09 2.33 50.76
C ALA A 17 -37.69 3.23 49.58
N ALA A 18 -37.61 4.51 49.91
CA ALA A 18 -37.59 5.65 49.01
C ALA A 18 -36.37 5.70 48.08
N LEU A 19 -36.61 6.24 46.88
CA LEU A 19 -35.60 6.73 45.95
C LEU A 19 -34.77 7.85 46.60
N LEU A 20 -33.47 7.62 46.72
CA LEU A 20 -32.46 8.68 46.77
C LEU A 20 -31.61 8.54 45.52
N ALA A 21 -31.87 9.42 44.55
CA ALA A 21 -31.03 9.60 43.38
C ALA A 21 -29.68 10.17 43.82
N GLY A 22 -28.68 9.29 43.94
CA GLY A 22 -27.28 9.70 43.89
C GLY A 22 -26.92 10.07 42.46
N PRO A 23 -25.97 11.00 42.24
CA PRO A 23 -25.56 11.35 40.90
C PRO A 23 -25.08 10.09 40.19
N LEU A 24 -25.71 9.79 39.05
CA LEU A 24 -25.16 8.86 38.06
C LEU A 24 -23.82 9.45 37.62
N THR A 25 -22.75 9.07 38.31
CA THR A 25 -21.44 9.04 37.68
C THR A 25 -21.57 8.03 36.57
N THR A 26 -21.90 8.51 35.37
CA THR A 26 -21.58 7.79 34.16
C THR A 26 -20.09 7.56 34.24
N THR A 27 -19.68 6.36 34.62
CA THR A 27 -18.36 5.85 34.32
C THR A 27 -18.25 5.96 32.81
N ALA A 28 -17.60 7.03 32.34
CA ALA A 28 -17.05 7.05 31.01
C ALA A 28 -16.16 5.80 30.95
N THR A 29 -16.66 4.77 30.29
CA THR A 29 -15.81 3.67 29.86
C THR A 29 -14.74 4.35 29.04
N ALA A 30 -13.52 4.36 29.56
CA ALA A 30 -12.34 4.73 28.81
C ALA A 30 -12.34 3.85 27.56
N ALA A 31 -12.86 4.38 26.46
CA ALA A 31 -12.70 3.77 25.15
C ALA A 31 -11.26 4.07 24.75
N ASP A 32 -10.38 3.25 25.34
CA ASP A 32 -9.09 2.80 24.85
C ASP A 32 -8.01 3.89 24.64
N GLY A 33 -6.74 3.51 24.75
CA GLY A 33 -5.60 4.44 24.74
C GLY A 33 -5.37 5.16 23.40
N PRO A 34 -4.13 5.55 23.06
CA PRO A 34 -3.83 6.22 21.77
C PRO A 34 -3.92 5.31 20.51
N ALA A 35 -3.91 3.98 20.65
CA ALA A 35 -3.91 3.05 19.51
C ALA A 35 -5.23 2.97 18.67
N PRO A 36 -6.44 2.96 19.26
CA PRO A 36 -7.72 2.92 18.54
C PRO A 36 -7.93 4.10 17.59
N LEU A 37 -7.54 5.33 17.98
CA LEU A 37 -7.71 6.50 17.12
C LEU A 37 -6.82 6.43 15.88
N TYR A 38 -5.60 5.90 16.01
CA TYR A 38 -4.73 5.66 14.86
C TYR A 38 -5.32 4.62 13.90
N ASN A 39 -5.89 3.54 14.44
CA ASN A 39 -6.52 2.48 13.64
C ASN A 39 -7.80 2.99 12.95
N SER A 40 -8.63 3.72 13.69
CA SER A 40 -9.85 4.34 13.17
C SER A 40 -9.56 5.35 12.07
N ALA A 41 -8.51 6.17 12.23
CA ALA A 41 -8.08 7.10 11.19
C ALA A 41 -7.75 6.39 9.87
N GLN A 42 -6.98 5.29 9.93
CA GLN A 42 -6.63 4.53 8.74
C GLN A 42 -7.81 3.84 8.09
N GLU A 43 -8.73 3.28 8.88
CA GLU A 43 -9.99 2.74 8.37
C GLU A 43 -10.81 3.82 7.66
N ASN A 44 -10.91 5.01 8.25
CA ASN A 44 -11.58 6.14 7.64
C ASN A 44 -10.95 6.54 6.30
N PHE A 45 -9.62 6.58 6.20
CA PHE A 45 -8.93 6.86 4.94
C PHE A 45 -9.16 5.79 3.87
N VAL A 46 -9.16 4.51 4.25
CA VAL A 46 -9.50 3.39 3.34
C VAL A 46 -10.92 3.54 2.81
N ASN A 47 -11.86 3.90 3.68
CA ASN A 47 -13.28 4.06 3.36
C ASN A 47 -13.62 5.40 2.67
N GLY A 48 -12.65 6.30 2.54
CA GLY A 48 -12.83 7.62 1.93
C GLY A 48 -13.51 8.66 2.83
N ASN A 49 -13.59 8.39 4.13
CA ASN A 49 -14.06 9.33 5.15
C ASN A 49 -12.91 10.25 5.60
N ASP A 50 -12.28 10.94 4.65
CA ASP A 50 -10.98 11.60 4.87
C ASP A 50 -11.03 12.66 6.00
N ALA A 51 -12.14 13.38 6.12
CA ALA A 51 -12.35 14.38 7.18
C ALA A 51 -12.44 13.74 8.58
N ALA A 52 -13.09 12.57 8.69
CA ALA A 52 -13.18 11.84 9.96
C ALA A 52 -11.80 11.29 10.35
N GLY A 53 -11.05 10.72 9.39
CA GLY A 53 -9.69 10.23 9.66
C GLY A 53 -8.73 11.33 10.12
N LEU A 54 -8.81 12.54 9.53
CA LEU A 54 -8.03 13.68 10.01
C LEU A 54 -8.48 14.18 11.40
N ALA A 55 -9.77 14.07 11.73
CA ALA A 55 -10.28 14.41 13.06
C ALA A 55 -9.80 13.42 14.15
N ASP A 56 -9.76 12.12 13.83
CA ASP A 56 -9.21 11.09 14.71
C ASP A 56 -7.72 11.34 14.99
N LEU A 57 -6.94 11.68 13.95
CA LEU A 57 -5.53 12.02 14.11
C LEU A 57 -5.30 13.30 14.93
N ARG A 58 -6.14 14.33 14.77
CA ARG A 58 -6.08 15.53 15.62
C ARG A 58 -6.32 15.16 17.08
N SER A 59 -7.38 14.41 17.35
CA SER A 59 -7.73 13.97 18.71
C SER A 59 -6.62 13.12 19.34
N LEU A 60 -5.99 12.26 18.55
CA LEU A 60 -4.82 11.48 18.96
C LEU A 60 -3.63 12.37 19.31
N LEU A 61 -3.32 13.36 18.47
CA LEU A 61 -2.18 14.26 18.65
C LEU A 61 -2.40 15.31 19.75
N ASP A 62 -3.63 15.57 20.16
CA ASP A 62 -3.92 16.36 21.36
C ASP A 62 -3.51 15.60 22.64
N ALA A 63 -3.70 14.28 22.66
CA ALA A 63 -3.30 13.40 23.76
C ALA A 63 -1.83 12.97 23.68
N THR A 64 -1.28 12.83 22.47
CA THR A 64 0.09 12.37 22.21
C THR A 64 0.80 13.30 21.21
N PRO A 65 1.22 14.51 21.64
CA PRO A 65 1.73 15.53 20.72
C PRO A 65 2.98 15.14 19.94
N ASP A 66 3.78 14.22 20.49
CA ASP A 66 5.06 13.80 19.91
C ASP A 66 4.98 12.45 19.17
N ASP A 67 3.78 11.98 18.86
CA ASP A 67 3.60 10.75 18.10
C ASP A 67 4.03 10.92 16.63
N ALA A 68 5.25 10.47 16.33
CA ALA A 68 5.86 10.62 15.02
C ALA A 68 5.05 9.97 13.88
N GLN A 69 4.50 8.77 14.07
CA GLN A 69 3.75 8.09 13.00
C GLN A 69 2.40 8.76 12.78
N ALA A 70 1.72 9.23 13.84
CA ALA A 70 0.47 9.97 13.71
C ALA A 70 0.69 11.33 13.01
N LEU A 71 1.79 12.03 13.32
CA LEU A 71 2.19 13.26 12.61
C LEU A 71 2.50 13.00 11.14
N ALA A 72 3.24 11.91 10.83
CA ALA A 72 3.53 11.52 9.45
C ALA A 72 2.24 11.24 8.67
N LEU A 73 1.34 10.44 9.26
CA LEU A 73 0.06 10.08 8.65
C LEU A 73 -0.83 11.32 8.46
N GLN A 74 -0.89 12.23 9.44
CA GLN A 74 -1.62 13.49 9.33
C GLN A 74 -1.09 14.33 8.17
N GLY A 75 0.23 14.51 8.07
CA GLY A 75 0.83 15.27 6.97
C GLY A 75 0.53 14.68 5.60
N ILE A 76 0.66 13.35 5.45
CA ILE A 76 0.37 12.64 4.19
C ILE A 76 -1.10 12.78 3.76
N TRP A 77 -2.04 12.60 4.68
CA TRP A 77 -3.48 12.68 4.35
C TRP A 77 -4.00 14.12 4.26
N SER A 78 -3.36 15.08 4.92
CA SER A 78 -3.58 16.51 4.69
C SER A 78 -3.13 16.93 3.29
N ASP A 79 -2.03 16.37 2.77
CA ASP A 79 -1.64 16.55 1.36
C ASP A 79 -2.68 15.96 0.39
N TYR A 80 -3.19 14.77 0.68
CA TYR A 80 -4.28 14.17 -0.10
C TYR A 80 -5.55 15.03 -0.09
N THR A 81 -5.94 15.63 1.02
CA THR A 81 -7.15 16.46 1.10
C THR A 81 -6.94 17.90 0.61
N GLY A 82 -5.70 18.32 0.36
CA GLY A 82 -5.35 19.69 -0.02
C GLY A 82 -5.24 20.66 1.15
N ASP A 83 -5.24 20.18 2.40
CA ASP A 83 -5.02 20.97 3.61
C ASP A 83 -3.52 21.23 3.83
N LEU A 84 -2.96 22.14 3.03
CA LEU A 84 -1.53 22.44 3.03
C LEU A 84 -1.03 23.02 4.37
N LEU A 85 -1.90 23.73 5.11
CA LEU A 85 -1.53 24.30 6.40
C LEU A 85 -1.34 23.21 7.45
N THR A 86 -2.30 22.28 7.57
CA THR A 86 -2.16 21.13 8.47
C THR A 86 -0.99 20.25 8.06
N ARG A 87 -0.77 20.05 6.75
CA ARG A 87 0.38 19.31 6.24
C ARG A 87 1.71 19.87 6.73
N GLU A 88 1.96 21.17 6.51
CA GLU A 88 3.22 21.78 6.90
C GLU A 88 3.38 21.83 8.43
N ALA A 89 2.31 22.10 9.16
CA ALA A 89 2.35 22.07 10.63
C ALA A 89 2.74 20.67 11.15
N ALA A 90 2.13 19.61 10.62
CA ALA A 90 2.43 18.23 11.00
C ALA A 90 3.87 17.85 10.68
N PHE A 91 4.38 18.18 9.48
CA PHE A 91 5.76 17.85 9.11
C PHE A 91 6.82 18.70 9.81
N ASN A 92 6.52 19.93 10.19
CA ASN A 92 7.43 20.74 11.00
C ASN A 92 7.56 20.19 12.41
N ARG A 93 6.44 19.77 13.02
CA ARG A 93 6.44 19.06 14.31
C ARG A 93 7.19 17.72 14.18
N LEU A 94 6.89 16.94 13.16
CA LEU A 94 7.57 15.67 12.92
C LEU A 94 9.08 15.86 12.75
N ALA A 95 9.51 16.89 12.01
CA ALA A 95 10.93 17.17 11.81
C ALA A 95 11.67 17.53 13.10
N ALA A 96 10.98 18.05 14.11
CA ALA A 96 11.57 18.32 15.42
C ALA A 96 11.78 17.04 16.25
N ILE A 97 11.00 15.98 15.99
CA ILE A 97 10.99 14.72 16.75
C ILE A 97 11.79 13.63 16.02
N ASP A 98 11.50 13.44 14.73
CA ASP A 98 12.13 12.48 13.83
C ASP A 98 12.36 13.13 12.45
N PRO A 99 13.53 13.79 12.25
CA PRO A 99 13.88 14.40 10.97
C PRO A 99 13.91 13.40 9.81
N GLY A 100 14.28 12.14 10.09
CA GLY A 100 14.38 11.09 9.08
C GLY A 100 12.99 10.70 8.56
N MET A 101 12.05 10.45 9.46
CA MET A 101 10.66 10.18 9.10
C MET A 101 10.01 11.38 8.42
N ALA A 102 10.30 12.61 8.87
CA ALA A 102 9.80 13.82 8.22
C ALA A 102 10.30 13.95 6.77
N GLN A 103 11.59 13.70 6.53
CA GLN A 103 12.14 13.71 5.18
C GLN A 103 11.57 12.57 4.34
N GLY A 104 11.42 11.38 4.92
CA GLY A 104 10.79 10.23 4.27
C GLY A 104 9.35 10.49 3.83
N ALA A 105 8.53 11.08 4.70
CA ALA A 105 7.15 11.45 4.39
C ALA A 105 7.06 12.53 3.29
N ARG A 106 7.97 13.51 3.29
CA ARG A 106 8.07 14.49 2.19
C ARG A 106 8.50 13.84 0.87
N ASN A 107 9.47 12.93 0.91
CA ASN A 107 9.90 12.15 -0.25
C ASN A 107 8.75 11.30 -0.81
N LEU A 108 7.93 10.71 0.06
CA LEU A 108 6.72 9.99 -0.32
C LEU A 108 5.76 10.88 -1.10
N ILE A 109 5.47 12.09 -0.63
CA ILE A 109 4.59 13.02 -1.36
C ILE A 109 5.20 13.38 -2.72
N GLY A 110 6.51 13.62 -2.76
CA GLY A 110 7.24 13.82 -4.02
C GLY A 110 7.11 12.63 -4.98
N ALA A 111 7.20 11.41 -4.46
CA ALA A 111 7.02 10.17 -5.22
C ALA A 111 5.60 10.05 -5.79
N ILE A 112 4.58 10.36 -4.99
CA ILE A 112 3.19 10.39 -5.46
C ILE A 112 3.00 11.44 -6.55
N GLY A 113 3.54 12.65 -6.38
CA GLY A 113 3.49 13.70 -7.40
C GLY A 113 4.14 13.27 -8.72
N ALA A 114 5.34 12.68 -8.65
CA ALA A 114 6.03 12.13 -9.82
C ALA A 114 5.24 11.00 -10.48
N ALA A 115 4.64 10.11 -9.69
CA ALA A 115 3.80 9.02 -10.17
C ALA A 115 2.51 9.51 -10.86
N VAL A 116 1.81 10.49 -10.28
CA VAL A 116 0.61 11.10 -10.89
C VAL A 116 0.95 11.72 -12.25
N GLY A 117 2.11 12.38 -12.35
CA GLY A 117 2.63 12.95 -13.60
C GLY A 117 3.25 11.94 -14.58
N THR A 118 3.42 10.68 -14.16
CA THR A 118 4.00 9.65 -15.03
C THR A 118 3.04 9.32 -16.16
N LEU A 119 3.53 9.38 -17.39
CA LEU A 119 2.79 8.94 -18.57
C LEU A 119 3.08 7.47 -18.83
N PRO A 120 2.05 6.60 -18.95
CA PRO A 120 2.25 5.25 -19.44
C PRO A 120 2.89 5.31 -20.83
N ASN A 121 4.01 4.60 -21.03
CA ASN A 121 4.75 4.64 -22.29
C ASN A 121 4.83 3.23 -22.92
N PRO A 122 4.32 3.03 -24.15
CA PRO A 122 4.45 1.73 -24.82
C PRO A 122 5.84 1.52 -25.46
N LEU A 123 6.70 2.53 -25.46
CA LEU A 123 8.01 2.48 -26.09
C LEU A 123 9.09 2.10 -25.06
N PRO A 124 10.08 1.25 -25.45
CA PRO A 124 11.22 0.96 -24.62
C PRO A 124 12.03 2.22 -24.25
N ALA A 125 12.47 2.30 -23.00
CA ALA A 125 13.46 3.26 -22.57
C ALA A 125 14.87 2.80 -23.01
N LEU A 126 15.70 3.75 -23.44
CA LEU A 126 17.11 3.48 -23.74
C LEU A 126 17.91 3.52 -22.44
N VAL A 127 18.22 2.34 -21.89
CA VAL A 127 18.86 2.17 -20.59
C VAL A 127 20.01 1.16 -20.64
N GLY A 128 20.93 1.28 -19.69
CA GLY A 128 22.12 0.43 -19.59
C GLY A 128 22.01 -0.68 -18.51
N PRO A 129 23.09 -1.45 -18.30
CA PRO A 129 23.14 -2.57 -17.35
C PRO A 129 22.85 -2.20 -15.89
N GLN A 130 23.06 -0.94 -15.51
CA GLN A 130 22.76 -0.43 -14.16
C GLN A 130 21.26 -0.14 -13.95
N THR A 131 20.43 -0.38 -14.95
CA THR A 131 18.97 -0.27 -14.85
C THR A 131 18.36 -1.65 -14.99
N GLY A 132 17.59 -2.09 -14.00
CA GLY A 132 16.81 -3.32 -14.10
C GLY A 132 15.45 -3.09 -14.77
N ILE A 133 14.84 -4.18 -15.23
CA ILE A 133 13.47 -4.20 -15.74
C ILE A 133 12.64 -4.96 -14.70
N VAL A 134 11.57 -4.36 -14.18
CA VAL A 134 10.70 -5.03 -13.21
C VAL A 134 9.33 -5.23 -13.80
N VAL A 135 8.88 -6.49 -13.86
CA VAL A 135 7.60 -6.87 -14.43
C VAL A 135 6.67 -7.30 -13.30
N LEU A 136 5.56 -6.59 -13.13
CA LEU A 136 4.58 -6.89 -12.09
C LEU A 136 3.56 -7.91 -12.59
N GLY A 137 3.19 -8.85 -11.71
CA GLY A 137 2.09 -9.78 -11.92
C GLY A 137 0.69 -9.13 -12.02
N TYR A 138 -0.22 -9.84 -12.68
CA TYR A 138 -1.65 -9.59 -12.87
C TYR A 138 -2.55 -10.75 -12.39
N GLY A 139 -1.95 -11.88 -12.01
CA GLY A 139 -2.59 -13.15 -11.66
C GLY A 139 -2.66 -14.14 -12.84
N LEU A 140 -2.61 -15.42 -12.49
CA LEU A 140 -2.81 -16.54 -13.42
C LEU A 140 -4.31 -16.92 -13.55
N LEU A 141 -4.63 -17.69 -14.58
CA LEU A 141 -5.90 -18.41 -14.70
C LEU A 141 -5.90 -19.63 -13.75
N PRO A 142 -7.08 -20.19 -13.40
CA PRO A 142 -7.18 -21.32 -12.47
C PRO A 142 -6.39 -22.56 -12.88
N ASP A 143 -6.16 -22.75 -14.18
CA ASP A 143 -5.35 -23.85 -14.73
C ASP A 143 -3.83 -23.60 -14.66
N GLY A 144 -3.42 -22.41 -14.21
CA GLY A 144 -2.02 -21.96 -14.13
C GLY A 144 -1.53 -21.24 -15.39
N SER A 145 -2.37 -21.05 -16.41
CA SER A 145 -1.98 -20.33 -17.63
C SER A 145 -1.97 -18.80 -17.42
N LEU A 146 -1.17 -18.11 -18.25
CA LEU A 146 -1.05 -16.65 -18.19
C LEU A 146 -2.34 -15.98 -18.69
N ARG A 147 -2.84 -14.98 -17.95
CA ARG A 147 -3.93 -14.13 -18.44
C ARG A 147 -3.48 -13.29 -19.64
N PRO A 148 -4.37 -12.92 -20.57
CA PRO A 148 -4.03 -12.05 -21.69
C PRO A 148 -3.32 -10.75 -21.27
N GLU A 149 -3.76 -10.14 -20.18
CA GLU A 149 -3.13 -8.92 -19.68
C GLU A 149 -1.73 -9.15 -19.09
N LEU A 150 -1.48 -10.33 -18.50
CA LEU A 150 -0.13 -10.69 -18.07
C LEU A 150 0.79 -10.90 -19.28
N VAL A 151 0.28 -11.51 -20.36
CA VAL A 151 1.01 -11.64 -21.63
C VAL A 151 1.32 -10.26 -22.23
N ASN A 152 0.39 -9.30 -22.16
CA ASN A 152 0.62 -7.92 -22.60
C ASN A 152 1.79 -7.26 -21.84
N ARG A 153 1.84 -7.42 -20.50
CA ARG A 153 2.96 -6.92 -19.68
C ARG A 153 4.27 -7.60 -20.03
N LEU A 154 4.26 -8.91 -20.22
CA LEU A 154 5.44 -9.69 -20.61
C LEU A 154 5.95 -9.31 -22.00
N THR A 155 5.05 -9.02 -22.93
CA THR A 155 5.40 -8.53 -24.27
C THR A 155 6.09 -7.16 -24.18
N ALA A 156 5.58 -6.24 -23.37
CA ALA A 156 6.24 -4.96 -23.11
C ALA A 156 7.64 -5.17 -22.48
N ALA A 157 7.74 -6.04 -21.49
CA ALA A 157 9.01 -6.38 -20.85
C ALA A 157 10.02 -7.00 -21.83
N TRP A 158 9.56 -7.86 -22.74
CA TRP A 158 10.38 -8.47 -23.77
C TRP A 158 10.93 -7.44 -24.75
N LEU A 159 10.10 -6.50 -25.22
CA LEU A 159 10.54 -5.36 -26.03
C LEU A 159 11.58 -4.51 -25.29
N GLN A 160 11.36 -4.22 -24.01
CA GLN A 160 12.34 -3.50 -23.18
C GLN A 160 13.65 -4.29 -23.04
N ALA A 161 13.58 -5.60 -22.87
CA ALA A 161 14.74 -6.47 -22.69
C ALA A 161 15.58 -6.63 -23.95
N ILE A 162 14.96 -6.50 -25.14
CA ILE A 162 15.66 -6.40 -26.43
C ILE A 162 16.39 -5.07 -26.53
N ALA A 163 15.72 -3.96 -26.19
CA ALA A 163 16.33 -2.63 -26.23
C ALA A 163 17.44 -2.44 -25.18
N ALA A 164 17.38 -3.20 -24.08
CA ALA A 164 18.37 -3.17 -22.99
C ALA A 164 18.89 -4.60 -22.70
N PRO A 165 19.76 -5.16 -23.56
CA PRO A 165 20.16 -6.57 -23.50
C PRO A 165 21.02 -6.95 -22.29
N MET A 166 21.56 -5.96 -21.58
CA MET A 166 22.41 -6.17 -20.40
C MET A 166 21.69 -5.94 -19.06
N SER A 167 20.43 -5.51 -19.09
CA SER A 167 19.66 -5.24 -17.87
C SER A 167 19.20 -6.54 -17.20
N PRO A 168 19.30 -6.67 -15.86
CA PRO A 168 18.62 -7.74 -15.14
C PRO A 168 17.10 -7.53 -15.22
N ILE A 169 16.34 -8.61 -15.18
CA ILE A 169 14.87 -8.60 -15.23
C ILE A 169 14.35 -9.25 -13.97
N VAL A 170 13.61 -8.52 -13.15
CA VAL A 170 12.88 -9.07 -12.01
C VAL A 170 11.43 -9.29 -12.43
N VAL A 171 10.94 -10.51 -12.27
CA VAL A 171 9.51 -10.84 -12.39
C VAL A 171 8.96 -11.06 -10.99
N THR A 172 7.90 -10.35 -10.60
CA THR A 172 7.35 -10.37 -9.24
C THR A 172 5.87 -10.74 -9.21
N GLY A 173 5.52 -11.71 -8.37
CA GLY A 173 4.17 -12.24 -8.21
C GLY A 173 4.19 -13.61 -7.53
N GLY A 174 3.73 -13.65 -6.28
CA GLY A 174 3.79 -14.83 -5.42
C GLY A 174 2.48 -15.59 -5.23
N ASN A 175 1.39 -15.18 -5.89
CA ASN A 175 0.10 -15.87 -5.78
C ASN A 175 0.07 -17.10 -6.70
N PRO A 176 0.18 -18.34 -6.17
CA PRO A 176 0.19 -19.51 -7.03
C PRO A 176 -1.22 -19.83 -7.54
N GLN A 177 -1.29 -20.34 -8.77
CA GLN A 177 -2.47 -21.04 -9.28
C GLN A 177 -2.02 -22.40 -9.80
N ASN A 178 -2.78 -23.45 -9.45
CA ASN A 178 -2.45 -24.83 -9.82
C ASN A 178 -1.00 -25.22 -9.43
N GLY A 179 -0.53 -24.75 -8.26
CA GLY A 179 0.82 -25.01 -7.76
C GLY A 179 1.95 -24.23 -8.45
N VAL A 180 1.65 -23.34 -9.40
CA VAL A 180 2.63 -22.53 -10.13
C VAL A 180 2.58 -21.08 -9.63
N PRO A 181 3.66 -20.55 -9.04
CA PRO A 181 3.77 -19.13 -8.75
C PRO A 181 3.75 -18.30 -10.04
N GLU A 182 3.09 -17.15 -9.99
CA GLU A 182 2.97 -16.26 -11.14
C GLU A 182 4.34 -15.84 -11.70
N ALA A 183 5.28 -15.45 -10.84
CA ALA A 183 6.62 -15.06 -11.24
C ALA A 183 7.38 -16.19 -11.97
N ALA A 184 7.15 -17.45 -11.58
CA ALA A 184 7.75 -18.59 -12.26
C ALA A 184 7.18 -18.77 -13.68
N ALA A 185 5.87 -18.62 -13.86
CA ALA A 185 5.23 -18.66 -15.18
C ALA A 185 5.70 -17.51 -16.09
N MET A 186 5.84 -16.30 -15.52
CA MET A 186 6.40 -15.13 -16.21
C MET A 186 7.85 -15.36 -16.67
N ALA A 187 8.70 -15.93 -15.81
CA ALA A 187 10.07 -16.26 -16.17
C ALA A 187 10.13 -17.29 -17.32
N GLY A 188 9.33 -18.35 -17.22
CA GLY A 188 9.22 -19.36 -18.27
C GLY A 188 8.82 -18.76 -19.62
N TRP A 189 7.88 -17.80 -19.62
CA TRP A 189 7.48 -17.10 -20.83
C TRP A 189 8.63 -16.29 -21.44
N LEU A 190 9.32 -15.45 -20.65
CA LEU A 190 10.43 -14.63 -21.16
C LEU A 190 11.58 -15.49 -21.70
N ILE A 191 11.93 -16.56 -20.99
CA ILE A 191 12.98 -17.49 -21.40
C ILE A 191 12.58 -18.21 -22.70
N GLY A 192 11.33 -18.67 -22.79
CA GLY A 192 10.79 -19.27 -24.01
C GLY A 192 10.79 -18.32 -25.22
N HIS A 193 10.81 -17.01 -24.99
CA HIS A 193 10.90 -15.97 -26.03
C HIS A 193 12.34 -15.45 -26.23
N GLY A 194 13.35 -16.22 -25.82
CA GLY A 194 14.75 -15.98 -26.15
C GLY A 194 15.52 -15.09 -25.17
N ILE A 195 14.94 -14.72 -24.02
CA ILE A 195 15.68 -14.04 -22.96
C ILE A 195 16.58 -15.05 -22.22
N PRO A 196 17.89 -14.80 -22.07
CA PRO A 196 18.75 -15.67 -21.28
C PRO A 196 18.26 -15.85 -19.84
N ALA A 197 18.17 -17.09 -19.38
CA ALA A 197 17.70 -17.41 -18.02
C ALA A 197 18.54 -16.72 -16.92
N SER A 198 19.84 -16.51 -17.15
CA SER A 198 20.72 -15.80 -16.23
C SER A 198 20.36 -14.32 -16.02
N ARG A 199 19.51 -13.74 -16.88
CA ARG A 199 19.00 -12.37 -16.73
C ARG A 199 17.71 -12.29 -15.93
N VAL A 200 16.98 -13.40 -15.76
CA VAL A 200 15.64 -13.40 -15.19
C VAL A 200 15.70 -13.84 -13.73
N LEU A 201 15.36 -12.91 -12.84
CA LEU A 201 15.29 -13.08 -11.40
C LEU A 201 13.83 -13.23 -10.98
N VAL A 202 13.53 -14.32 -10.26
CA VAL A 202 12.16 -14.67 -9.86
C VAL A 202 11.90 -14.23 -8.43
N GLU A 203 10.89 -13.39 -8.24
CA GLU A 203 10.37 -12.97 -6.93
C GLU A 203 8.97 -13.56 -6.74
N ASP A 204 8.85 -14.63 -5.97
CA ASP A 204 7.64 -15.46 -5.85
C ASP A 204 6.96 -15.36 -4.47
N ARG A 205 7.27 -14.33 -3.67
CA ARG A 205 6.72 -14.17 -2.32
C ARG A 205 5.69 -13.05 -2.21
N ALA A 206 5.73 -12.06 -3.11
CA ALA A 206 4.84 -10.92 -3.00
C ALA A 206 3.37 -11.27 -3.29
N THR A 207 2.48 -10.85 -2.39
CA THR A 207 1.02 -11.02 -2.49
C THR A 207 0.28 -9.69 -2.67
N SER A 208 1.01 -8.57 -2.70
CA SER A 208 0.47 -7.22 -2.85
C SER A 208 1.39 -6.32 -3.66
N THR A 209 0.86 -5.19 -4.15
CA THR A 209 1.64 -4.18 -4.90
C THR A 209 2.79 -3.62 -4.07
N VAL A 210 2.57 -3.38 -2.77
CA VAL A 210 3.59 -2.94 -1.81
C VAL A 210 4.72 -3.96 -1.70
N GLN A 211 4.39 -5.25 -1.56
CA GLN A 211 5.40 -6.30 -1.48
C GLN A 211 6.17 -6.47 -2.79
N ASN A 212 5.48 -6.36 -3.95
CA ASN A 212 6.14 -6.39 -5.25
C ASN A 212 7.26 -5.32 -5.31
N ALA A 213 6.96 -4.09 -4.88
CA ALA A 213 7.93 -3.00 -4.87
C ALA A 213 9.08 -3.23 -3.89
N LEU A 214 8.79 -3.60 -2.65
CA LEU A 214 9.81 -3.82 -1.62
C LEU A 214 10.75 -4.97 -1.97
N PHE A 215 10.21 -6.13 -2.35
CA PHE A 215 11.02 -7.32 -2.65
C PHE A 215 11.78 -7.17 -3.97
N SER A 216 11.17 -6.59 -5.00
CA SER A 216 11.86 -6.32 -6.26
C SER A 216 12.95 -5.28 -6.10
N THR A 217 12.73 -4.22 -5.32
CA THR A 217 13.75 -3.19 -5.05
C THR A 217 14.99 -3.83 -4.43
N ARG A 218 14.80 -4.73 -3.45
CA ARG A 218 15.92 -5.45 -2.84
C ARG A 218 16.67 -6.31 -3.85
N MET A 219 15.96 -7.10 -4.66
CA MET A 219 16.58 -7.96 -5.67
C MET A 219 17.30 -7.18 -6.76
N LEU A 220 16.77 -6.03 -7.17
CA LEU A 220 17.43 -5.13 -8.11
C LEU A 220 18.76 -4.61 -7.55
N GLN A 221 18.77 -4.16 -6.29
CA GLN A 221 19.97 -3.68 -5.62
C GLN A 221 21.01 -4.78 -5.47
N ASP A 222 20.59 -5.98 -5.07
CA ASP A 222 21.48 -7.15 -4.95
C ASP A 222 22.06 -7.57 -6.33
N ALA A 223 21.35 -7.28 -7.42
CA ALA A 223 21.82 -7.45 -8.81
C ALA A 223 22.65 -6.27 -9.35
N GLY A 224 22.94 -5.26 -8.52
CA GLY A 224 23.74 -4.08 -8.90
C GLY A 224 23.01 -3.01 -9.70
N ALA A 225 21.68 -3.09 -9.81
CA ALA A 225 20.88 -2.05 -10.46
C ALA A 225 20.70 -0.84 -9.52
N THR A 226 20.83 0.35 -10.09
CA THR A 226 20.66 1.65 -9.40
C THR A 226 19.36 2.36 -9.79
N SER A 227 18.71 1.87 -10.85
CA SER A 227 17.41 2.34 -11.33
C SER A 227 16.59 1.21 -11.93
N ALA A 228 15.31 1.47 -12.20
CA ALA A 228 14.43 0.51 -12.85
C ALA A 228 13.57 1.12 -13.95
N VAL A 229 13.28 0.30 -14.96
CA VAL A 229 12.07 0.42 -15.78
C VAL A 229 10.99 -0.44 -15.14
N VAL A 230 9.88 0.16 -14.74
CA VAL A 230 8.72 -0.55 -14.18
C VAL A 230 7.79 -0.93 -15.34
N VAL A 231 7.36 -2.19 -15.38
CA VAL A 231 6.50 -2.75 -16.43
C VAL A 231 5.21 -3.30 -15.80
N THR A 232 4.07 -2.71 -16.18
CA THR A 232 2.73 -3.15 -15.74
C THR A 232 1.65 -2.59 -16.68
N SER A 233 0.39 -2.96 -16.46
CA SER A 233 -0.78 -2.38 -17.16
C SER A 233 -0.86 -0.86 -17.02
N PRO A 234 -1.43 -0.14 -18.00
CA PRO A 234 -1.41 1.32 -17.98
C PRO A 234 -2.28 1.92 -16.86
N ASN A 235 -3.35 1.24 -16.45
CA ASN A 235 -4.16 1.64 -15.29
C ASN A 235 -3.45 1.45 -13.94
N HIS A 236 -2.34 0.69 -13.93
CA HIS A 236 -1.61 0.31 -12.72
C HIS A 236 -0.24 0.99 -12.62
N ILE A 237 0.26 1.57 -13.72
CA ILE A 237 1.63 2.07 -13.83
C ILE A 237 1.94 3.15 -12.80
N ARG A 238 1.04 4.12 -12.60
CA ARG A 238 1.27 5.23 -11.67
C ARG A 238 1.38 4.74 -10.23
N ARG A 239 0.50 3.82 -9.82
CA ARG A 239 0.54 3.22 -8.48
C ARG A 239 1.85 2.48 -8.25
N ALA A 240 2.23 1.62 -9.20
CA ALA A 240 3.51 0.91 -9.13
C ALA A 240 4.70 1.88 -9.05
N VAL A 241 4.73 2.93 -9.89
CA VAL A 241 5.82 3.91 -9.88
C VAL A 241 5.96 4.60 -8.51
N ALA A 242 4.85 4.99 -7.88
CA ALA A 242 4.89 5.56 -6.53
C ALA A 242 5.52 4.58 -5.54
N ASP A 243 5.06 3.32 -5.52
CA ASP A 243 5.56 2.31 -4.60
C ASP A 243 7.06 2.02 -4.83
N PHE A 244 7.51 1.91 -6.08
CA PHE A 244 8.93 1.68 -6.37
C PHE A 244 9.81 2.87 -5.93
N ILE A 245 9.36 4.11 -6.15
CA ILE A 245 10.11 5.28 -5.67
C ILE A 245 10.16 5.31 -4.14
N VAL A 246 9.04 5.05 -3.46
CA VAL A 246 8.98 5.02 -1.99
C VAL A 246 9.82 3.87 -1.42
N ALA A 247 9.87 2.72 -2.09
CA ALA A 247 10.73 1.59 -1.72
C ALA A 247 12.23 1.87 -1.91
N GLY A 248 12.60 3.00 -2.54
CA GLY A 248 13.98 3.42 -2.74
C GLY A 248 14.55 3.12 -4.13
N THR A 249 13.71 2.76 -5.10
CA THR A 249 14.13 2.56 -6.50
C THR A 249 13.99 3.86 -7.30
N ARG A 250 15.06 4.29 -7.97
CA ARG A 250 14.98 5.34 -8.98
C ARG A 250 14.27 4.81 -10.23
N VAL A 251 13.03 5.22 -10.46
CA VAL A 251 12.29 4.83 -11.68
C VAL A 251 12.66 5.74 -12.85
N VAL A 252 13.17 5.15 -13.92
CA VAL A 252 13.63 5.86 -15.15
C VAL A 252 12.82 5.52 -16.39
N GLY A 253 11.88 4.56 -16.27
CA GLY A 253 10.95 4.20 -17.32
C GLY A 253 9.70 3.54 -16.73
N ALA A 254 8.57 3.73 -17.42
CA ALA A 254 7.26 3.27 -17.01
C ALA A 254 6.56 2.62 -18.21
N MET A 255 6.99 1.40 -18.54
CA MET A 255 6.58 0.73 -19.75
C MET A 255 5.26 -0.02 -19.57
N THR A 256 4.41 0.02 -20.59
CA THR A 256 3.10 -0.63 -20.59
C THR A 256 2.77 -1.22 -21.95
N SER A 257 1.70 -2.00 -22.03
CA SER A 257 1.06 -2.36 -23.30
C SER A 257 0.30 -1.17 -23.92
N LEU A 258 -0.10 -1.33 -25.19
CA LEU A 258 -0.98 -0.39 -25.88
C LEU A 258 -2.45 -0.49 -25.43
N ASP A 259 -2.83 -1.59 -24.76
CA ASP A 259 -4.19 -1.77 -24.29
C ASP A 259 -4.55 -0.70 -23.26
N GLN A 260 -5.74 -0.10 -23.39
CA GLN A 260 -6.22 0.99 -22.52
C GLN A 260 -5.30 2.24 -22.43
N LEU A 261 -4.24 2.36 -23.23
CA LEU A 261 -3.26 3.43 -23.11
C LEU A 261 -3.90 4.82 -23.15
N VAL A 262 -4.78 5.06 -24.14
CA VAL A 262 -5.41 6.37 -24.37
C VAL A 262 -6.24 6.83 -23.18
N SER A 263 -6.98 5.93 -22.53
CA SER A 263 -7.80 6.28 -21.36
C SER A 263 -6.97 6.58 -20.11
N GLN A 264 -5.70 6.18 -20.11
CA GLN A 264 -4.77 6.37 -19.00
C GLN A 264 -3.77 7.50 -19.23
N LEU A 265 -3.84 8.23 -20.36
CA LEU A 265 -3.00 9.40 -20.60
C LEU A 265 -3.29 10.55 -19.63
N PRO A 266 -4.56 10.93 -19.35
CA PRO A 266 -4.84 11.99 -18.40
C PRO A 266 -4.40 11.61 -16.97
N PRO A 267 -3.97 12.57 -16.14
CA PRO A 267 -3.75 12.33 -14.73
C PRO A 267 -5.03 11.83 -14.03
N PRO A 268 -4.92 10.90 -13.06
CA PRO A 268 -6.08 10.41 -12.32
C PRO A 268 -6.74 11.53 -11.50
N SER A 269 -8.07 11.47 -11.38
CA SER A 269 -8.82 12.33 -10.46
C SER A 269 -8.31 12.14 -9.03
N LYS A 270 -8.56 13.12 -8.15
CA LYS A 270 -8.07 13.03 -6.77
C LYS A 270 -8.59 11.78 -6.04
N ALA A 271 -9.86 11.43 -6.24
CA ALA A 271 -10.43 10.19 -5.71
C ALA A 271 -9.72 8.93 -6.23
N ALA A 272 -9.33 8.91 -7.51
CA ALA A 272 -8.57 7.80 -8.10
C ALA A 272 -7.10 7.74 -7.62
N GLN A 273 -6.58 8.83 -7.04
CA GLN A 273 -5.24 8.84 -6.41
C GLN A 273 -5.23 8.19 -5.02
N ARG A 274 -6.38 7.96 -4.36
CA ARG A 274 -6.44 7.38 -3.01
C ARG A 274 -5.66 6.07 -2.88
N GLY A 275 -5.82 5.18 -3.87
CA GLY A 275 -5.08 3.92 -3.89
C GLY A 275 -3.56 4.09 -3.94
N ILE A 276 -3.08 5.16 -4.57
CA ILE A 276 -1.65 5.50 -4.61
C ILE A 276 -1.17 5.96 -3.24
N TYR A 277 -1.94 6.82 -2.54
CA TYR A 277 -1.59 7.26 -1.18
C TYR A 277 -1.60 6.10 -0.18
N LEU A 278 -2.59 5.21 -0.25
CA LEU A 278 -2.69 4.04 0.62
C LEU A 278 -1.50 3.11 0.47
N ASP A 279 -1.15 2.75 -0.77
CA ASP A 279 -0.03 1.84 -1.02
C ASP A 279 1.31 2.52 -0.71
N ALA A 280 1.50 3.80 -1.08
CA ALA A 280 2.70 4.55 -0.74
C ALA A 280 2.92 4.66 0.78
N THR A 281 1.85 4.89 1.56
CA THR A 281 1.91 4.92 3.05
C THR A 281 2.40 3.59 3.61
N ARG A 282 1.91 2.47 3.07
CA ARG A 282 2.32 1.11 3.46
C ARG A 282 3.73 0.78 3.00
N THR A 283 4.12 1.20 1.80
CA THR A 283 5.49 1.03 1.28
C THR A 283 6.50 1.83 2.09
N PHE A 284 6.08 2.97 2.66
CA PHE A 284 6.86 3.74 3.63
C PHE A 284 6.89 3.12 5.04
N LEU A 285 6.28 1.95 5.22
CA LEU A 285 6.28 1.17 6.46
C LEU A 285 5.63 1.87 7.65
N LEU A 286 4.69 2.80 7.39
CA LEU A 286 3.77 3.23 8.45
C LEU A 286 2.84 2.07 8.82
N PRO A 287 2.67 1.76 10.11
CA PRO A 287 1.83 0.63 10.52
C PRO A 287 0.41 0.80 10.01
N SER A 288 -0.20 -0.27 9.47
CA SER A 288 -1.61 -0.26 9.06
C SER A 288 -2.58 -0.35 10.24
N ALA A 289 -2.06 -0.70 11.42
CA ALA A 289 -2.73 -0.67 12.71
C ALA A 289 -1.68 -0.70 13.85
N ARG A 290 -2.11 -0.37 15.07
CA ARG A 290 -1.37 -0.45 16.34
C ARG A 290 -2.11 -1.32 17.34
#